data_AF-A0A5J6F6P4-F1
#
_entry.id   AF-A0A5J6F6P4-F1
#
_cell.length_a   1.000
_cell.length_b   1.000
_cell.length_c   1.000
_cell.angle_alpha   90.00
_cell.angle_beta   90.00
_cell.angle_gamma   90.00
#
_symmetry.space_group_name_H-M   'P 1'
#
loop_
_entity.id
_entity.type
_entity.pdbx_description
1 polymer ?
#
loop_
_entity_poly.entity_id
_entity_poly.type
_entity_poly.pdbx_seq_one_letter_code
_entity_poly.pdbx_strand_id
1 'polypeptide(L)' 'MARVRYVGPEPVTVPELGDRRIEPDELVEVPDARYEGYVCQPGTWEAVEDPRLVEATAKKTTAVKSAATREV' A
#
# COMPACT_ATOMS: atom_id res chain seq x y z
N MET A 1 -0.69 5.70 3.09
CA MET A 1 -1.56 4.56 2.75
C MET A 1 -0.67 3.33 2.75
N ALA A 2 -1.14 2.23 3.35
CA ALA A 2 -0.38 0.99 3.52
C ALA A 2 -1.02 -0.16 2.73
N ARG A 3 -0.22 -1.13 2.27
CA ARG A 3 -0.76 -2.31 1.56
C ARG A 3 -0.56 -3.58 2.36
N VAL A 4 -1.67 -4.27 2.58
CA VAL A 4 -1.72 -5.58 3.22
C VAL A 4 -2.32 -6.60 2.27
N ARG A 5 -1.84 -7.83 2.33
CA ARG A 5 -2.40 -8.97 1.62
C ARG A 5 -3.25 -9.78 2.57
N TYR A 6 -4.44 -10.16 2.12
CA TYR A 6 -5.25 -11.13 2.85
C TYR A 6 -4.69 -12.53 2.61
N VAL A 7 -4.36 -13.26 3.68
CA VAL A 7 -3.80 -14.63 3.60
C VAL A 7 -4.69 -15.67 4.29
N GLY A 8 -5.89 -15.26 4.71
CA GLY A 8 -6.85 -16.16 5.32
C GLY A 8 -7.54 -17.10 4.31
N PRO A 9 -8.16 -18.19 4.80
CA PRO A 9 -8.74 -19.24 3.95
C PRO A 9 -10.10 -18.88 3.34
N GLU A 10 -10.83 -17.93 3.93
CA GLU A 10 -12.19 -17.55 3.51
C GLU A 10 -12.28 -16.05 3.25
N PRO A 11 -13.08 -15.58 2.28
CA PRO A 11 -13.20 -14.15 2.02
C PRO A 11 -13.67 -13.34 3.23
N VAL A 12 -13.08 -12.16 3.43
CA VAL A 12 -13.39 -11.26 4.56
C VAL A 12 -13.89 -9.92 4.07
N THR A 13 -14.80 -9.30 4.81
CA THR A 13 -15.24 -7.91 4.57
C THR A 13 -14.37 -6.93 5.34
N VAL A 14 -13.87 -5.91 4.64
CA VAL A 14 -13.06 -4.83 5.22
C VAL A 14 -13.92 -3.57 5.34
N PRO A 15 -14.30 -3.15 6.58
CA PRO A 15 -15.13 -1.95 6.79
C PRO A 15 -14.49 -0.69 6.24
N GLU A 16 -13.16 -0.61 6.30
CA GLU A 16 -12.39 0.57 5.89
C GLU A 16 -12.39 0.80 4.37
N LEU A 17 -12.86 -0.20 3.60
CA LEU A 17 -13.09 -0.13 2.16
C LEU A 17 -14.58 -0.05 1.81
N GLY A 18 -15.43 0.37 2.76
CA GLY A 18 -16.88 0.42 2.59
C GLY A 18 -17.49 -0.98 2.54
N ASP A 19 -17.07 -1.85 3.46
CA ASP A 19 -17.53 -3.25 3.58
C ASP A 19 -17.25 -4.10 2.34
N ARG A 20 -16.19 -3.75 1.60
CA ARG A 20 -15.76 -4.53 0.44
C ARG A 20 -15.32 -5.93 0.86
N ARG A 21 -15.76 -6.94 0.11
CA ARG A 21 -15.33 -8.34 0.24
C ARG A 21 -13.97 -8.53 -0.43
N ILE A 22 -13.04 -9.12 0.31
CA ILE A 22 -11.64 -9.35 -0.08
C ILE A 22 -11.42 -10.86 -0.12
N GLU A 23 -10.93 -11.35 -1.25
CA GLU A 23 -10.66 -12.76 -1.46
C GLU A 23 -9.27 -13.16 -0.91
N PRO A 24 -9.02 -14.46 -0.65
CA PRO A 24 -7.68 -14.96 -0.35
C PRO A 24 -6.65 -14.47 -1.36
N ASP A 25 -5.47 -14.09 -0.87
CA ASP A 25 -4.35 -13.52 -1.63
C ASP A 25 -4.58 -12.13 -2.23
N GLU A 26 -5.74 -11.51 -2.01
CA GLU A 26 -6.02 -10.17 -2.50
C GLU A 26 -5.23 -9.11 -1.71
N LEU A 27 -4.66 -8.16 -2.45
CA LEU A 27 -3.95 -7.00 -1.92
C LEU A 27 -4.93 -5.84 -1.73
N VAL A 28 -4.93 -5.27 -0.53
CA VAL A 28 -5.80 -4.16 -0.18
C VAL A 28 -4.99 -2.99 0.38
N GLU A 29 -5.43 -1.79 0.02
CA GLU A 29 -4.85 -0.55 0.52
C GLU A 29 -5.70 -0.06 1.69
N VAL A 30 -5.08 0.07 2.86
CA VAL A 30 -5.72 0.51 4.09
C VAL A 30 -5.05 1.78 4.62
N PRO A 31 -5.75 2.58 5.43
CA PRO A 31 -5.13 3.70 6.12
C PRO A 31 -3.98 3.22 7.01
N ASP A 32 -2.88 3.97 7.05
CA ASP A 32 -1.66 3.60 7.80
C ASP A 32 -1.95 3.40 9.30
N ALA A 33 -2.89 4.17 9.85
CA ALA A 33 -3.37 4.05 11.24
C ALA A 33 -4.03 2.70 11.56
N ARG A 34 -4.49 1.94 10.55
CA ARG A 34 -5.09 0.61 10.71
C ARG A 34 -4.13 -0.52 10.36
N TYR A 35 -3.04 -0.25 9.66
CA TYR A 35 -2.06 -1.24 9.20
C TYR A 35 -1.55 -2.14 10.33
N GLU A 36 -1.15 -1.55 11.47
CA GLU A 36 -0.64 -2.32 12.61
C GLU A 36 -1.68 -3.30 13.16
N GLY A 37 -2.97 -2.94 13.15
CA GLY A 37 -4.05 -3.81 13.59
C GLY A 37 -4.23 -5.04 12.71
N TYR A 38 -3.99 -4.92 11.40
CA TYR A 38 -4.04 -6.03 10.46
C TYR A 38 -2.81 -6.93 10.60
N VAL A 39 -1.61 -6.34 10.58
CA VAL A 39 -0.35 -7.10 10.60
C VAL A 39 -0.10 -7.80 11.95
N CYS A 40 -0.71 -7.34 13.05
CA CYS A 40 -0.67 -8.02 14.33
C CYS A 40 -1.51 -9.32 14.39
N GLN A 41 -2.23 -9.67 13.32
CA GLN A 41 -2.99 -10.92 13.16
C GLN A 41 -2.27 -11.89 12.21
N PRO A 42 -1.18 -12.55 12.65
CA PRO A 42 -0.44 -13.48 11.81
C PRO A 42 -1.36 -14.64 11.38
N GLY A 43 -1.37 -14.92 10.07
CA GLY A 43 -2.23 -15.95 9.46
C GLY A 43 -3.55 -15.44 8.90
N THR A 44 -3.88 -14.16 9.09
CA THR A 44 -5.04 -13.50 8.43
C THR A 44 -4.57 -12.43 7.46
N TRP A 45 -3.58 -11.62 7.84
CA TRP A 45 -3.05 -10.53 7.02
C TRP A 45 -1.52 -10.56 6.97
N GLU A 46 -0.98 -10.21 5.81
CA GLU A 46 0.45 -10.11 5.55
C GLU A 46 0.82 -8.68 5.12
N ALA A 47 1.87 -8.13 5.71
CA ALA A 47 2.44 -6.84 5.34
C ALA A 47 3.13 -6.94 3.98
N VAL A 48 2.61 -6.26 2.96
CA VAL A 48 3.22 -6.26 1.62
C VAL A 48 3.97 -4.97 1.34
N GLU A 49 3.41 -3.82 1.73
CA GLU A 49 4.11 -2.55 1.65
C GLU A 49 3.99 -1.82 3.00
N ASP A 50 5.13 -1.71 3.70
CA ASP A 50 5.19 -0.97 4.94
C ASP A 50 5.18 0.54 4.62
N PRO A 51 4.23 1.30 5.17
CA PRO A 51 4.10 2.72 4.84
C PRO A 51 5.31 3.56 5.26
N ARG A 52 6.12 3.08 6.22
CA ARG A 52 7.35 3.75 6.65
C ARG A 52 8.47 3.62 5.60
N LEU A 53 8.31 2.72 4.63
CA LEU A 53 9.29 2.46 3.56
C LEU A 53 9.02 3.32 2.31
N VAL A 54 7.74 3.66 2.05
CA VAL A 54 7.36 4.59 0.96
C VAL A 54 7.68 6.05 1.28
N GLU A 55 7.60 6.48 2.55
CA GLU A 55 8.05 7.82 2.96
C GLU A 55 9.57 8.02 2.80
N ALA A 56 10.35 6.94 2.89
CA ALA A 56 11.79 6.98 2.67
C ALA A 56 12.17 7.07 1.17
N THR A 57 11.26 6.74 0.25
CA THR A 57 11.55 6.69 -1.20
C THR A 57 10.82 7.76 -2.03
N ALA A 58 9.75 8.38 -1.50
CA ALA A 58 9.06 9.50 -2.17
C ALA A 58 9.84 10.84 -2.19
N LYS A 59 11.03 10.89 -1.60
CA LYS A 59 11.92 12.08 -1.63
C LYS A 59 13.08 11.93 -2.61
N LYS A 60 12.84 11.49 -3.85
CA LYS A 60 13.84 11.67 -4.92
C LYS A 60 13.26 11.67 -6.34
N THR A 61 12.38 12.62 -6.62
CA THR A 61 12.19 13.05 -8.02
C THR A 61 11.96 14.56 -8.09
N THR A 62 13.01 15.32 -7.78
CA THR A 62 13.14 16.68 -8.33
C THR A 62 13.41 16.55 -9.82
N ALA A 63 12.36 16.73 -10.61
CA ALA A 63 12.43 17.13 -11.99
C ALA A 63 13.08 18.52 -12.11
N VAL A 64 14.24 18.60 -12.80
CA VAL A 64 14.74 19.76 -13.58
C VAL A 64 15.74 19.14 -14.57
N LYS A 65 15.63 19.21 -15.91
CA LYS A 65 15.47 20.38 -16.76
C LYS A 65 15.09 19.92 -18.18
N SER A 66 13.97 20.38 -18.70
CA SER A 66 13.76 20.52 -20.15
C SER A 66 14.23 21.92 -20.54
N ALA A 67 15.21 22.06 -21.44
CA ALA A 67 15.43 23.30 -22.19
C ALA A 67 16.26 23.04 -23.46
N ALA A 68 15.53 22.99 -24.58
CA ALA A 68 15.81 23.61 -25.88
C ALA A 68 17.16 23.33 -26.58
N THR A 69 17.05 22.58 -27.67
CA THR A 69 17.79 22.78 -28.92
C THR A 69 17.90 24.26 -29.26
N ARG A 70 19.11 24.75 -29.51
CA ARG A 70 19.34 25.91 -30.36
C ARG A 70 20.69 25.76 -31.09
N GLU A 71 20.59 25.67 -32.40
CA GLU A 71 21.69 25.78 -33.37
C GLU A 71 22.50 27.07 -33.20
N VAL A 72 23.82 26.98 -33.43
CA VAL A 72 24.61 27.90 -34.28
C VAL A 72 25.88 27.18 -34.76
#